data_AF-A0A6A4GIW2-F1
#
_entry.id   AF-A0A6A4GIW2-F1
#
_cell.length_a   1.000
_cell.length_b   1.000
_cell.length_c   1.000
_cell.angle_alpha   90.00
_cell.angle_beta   90.00
_cell.angle_gamma   90.00
#
_symmetry.space_group_name_H-M   'P 1'
#
loop_
_entity.id
_entity.type
_entity.pdbx_description
1 polymer ?
#
loop_
_entity_poly.entity_id
_entity_poly.type
_entity_poly.pdbx_seq_one_letter_code
_entity_poly.pdbx_strand_id
1 'polypeptide(L)'
;MIGALQKINTNDHIGGVMECTIMKTVARTANIRRWLCRPDCPEAVRQLKILFDKCFIPANATSEDHELRPMKGSRCAYAKLDGVNFSPSSTHAGIATIIYRASPGARPIGGQIQQIKNVGLNGTMVQIHVRPYELLSKSLYDPFLQYPHLLAKAYSSTLGETEDVIGLENIVAHAARFDYSHNRTVLVNLSRD
;
A
#
# COMPACT_ATOMS: atom_id res chain seq x y z
N MET A 1 -11.03 -24.84 12.64
CA MET A 1 -10.01 -23.88 13.14
C MET A 1 -8.62 -24.52 13.21
N ILE A 2 -8.48 -25.75 13.72
CA ILE A 2 -7.21 -26.52 13.66
C ILE A 2 -6.66 -26.59 12.22
N GLY A 3 -7.49 -26.92 11.24
CA GLY A 3 -7.05 -27.00 9.83
C GLY A 3 -6.68 -25.67 9.15
N ALA A 4 -7.11 -24.52 9.70
CA ALA A 4 -6.70 -23.20 9.18
C ALA A 4 -5.33 -22.78 9.75
N LEU A 5 -5.07 -23.12 11.02
CA LEU A 5 -3.78 -22.90 11.67
C LEU A 5 -2.68 -23.82 11.10
N GLN A 6 -3.02 -25.07 10.75
CA GLN A 6 -2.10 -26.02 10.12
C GLN A 6 -1.64 -25.63 8.71
N LYS A 7 -2.36 -24.73 8.02
CA LYS A 7 -2.01 -24.24 6.67
C LYS A 7 -1.15 -22.97 6.68
N ILE A 8 -0.86 -22.42 7.84
CA ILE A 8 0.02 -21.26 7.97
C ILE A 8 1.45 -21.79 7.88
N ASN A 9 2.20 -21.33 6.85
CA ASN A 9 3.62 -21.64 6.70
C ASN A 9 4.37 -21.05 7.90
N THR A 10 4.60 -21.88 8.90
CA THR A 10 5.33 -21.55 10.12
C THR A 10 6.76 -22.03 9.93
N ASN A 11 7.70 -21.22 10.38
CA ASN A 11 9.14 -21.40 10.21
C ASN A 11 9.73 -22.46 11.17
N ASP A 12 8.99 -23.55 11.43
CA ASP A 12 9.29 -24.64 12.38
C ASP A 12 9.69 -24.20 13.81
N HIS A 13 9.55 -22.92 14.12
CA HIS A 13 9.88 -22.34 15.41
C HIS A 13 8.64 -22.25 16.30
N ILE A 14 8.39 -23.33 17.04
CA ILE A 14 7.32 -23.43 18.04
C ILE A 14 7.49 -22.30 19.06
N GLY A 15 6.47 -21.45 19.21
CA GLY A 15 6.46 -20.31 20.14
C GLY A 15 7.04 -19.01 19.57
N GLY A 16 7.24 -18.90 18.25
CA GLY A 16 7.66 -17.66 17.61
C GLY A 16 6.67 -16.50 17.78
N VAL A 17 7.14 -15.28 17.54
CA VAL A 17 6.34 -14.04 17.69
C VAL A 17 5.04 -14.10 16.87
N MET A 18 5.09 -14.71 15.69
CA MET A 18 3.92 -14.89 14.82
C MET A 18 2.88 -15.81 15.44
N GLU A 19 3.26 -17.00 15.90
CA GLU A 19 2.35 -17.96 16.54
C GLU A 19 1.75 -17.39 17.82
N CYS A 20 2.57 -16.73 18.65
CA CYS A 20 2.13 -16.04 19.86
C CYS A 20 1.09 -14.95 19.54
N THR A 21 1.32 -14.18 18.47
CA THR A 21 0.40 -13.14 18.01
C THR A 21 -0.91 -13.73 17.49
N ILE A 22 -0.85 -14.81 16.70
CA ILE A 22 -2.03 -15.52 16.20
C ILE A 22 -2.85 -16.07 17.37
N MET A 23 -2.21 -16.77 18.30
CA MET A 23 -2.89 -17.35 19.46
C MET A 23 -3.56 -16.27 20.33
N LYS A 24 -2.84 -15.17 20.62
CA LYS A 24 -3.40 -14.02 21.35
C LYS A 24 -4.59 -13.41 20.62
N THR A 25 -4.52 -13.29 19.29
CA THR A 25 -5.58 -12.69 18.47
C THR A 25 -6.82 -13.57 18.43
N VAL A 26 -6.65 -14.89 18.29
CA VAL A 26 -7.74 -15.87 18.32
C VAL A 26 -8.41 -15.89 19.69
N ALA A 27 -7.64 -15.95 20.78
CA ALA A 27 -8.18 -15.93 22.14
C ALA A 27 -8.96 -14.64 22.42
N ARG A 28 -8.44 -13.47 22.02
CA ARG A 28 -9.12 -12.18 22.16
C ARG A 28 -10.41 -12.14 21.35
N THR A 29 -10.38 -12.61 20.10
CA THR A 29 -11.57 -12.69 19.25
C THR A 29 -12.64 -13.61 19.84
N ALA A 30 -12.25 -14.78 20.37
CA ALA A 30 -13.16 -15.71 21.02
C ALA A 30 -13.80 -15.10 22.28
N ASN A 31 -13.03 -14.39 23.10
CA ASN A 31 -13.53 -13.68 24.28
C ASN A 31 -14.51 -12.57 23.89
N ILE A 32 -14.22 -11.79 22.85
CA ILE A 32 -15.12 -10.76 22.33
C ILE A 32 -16.42 -11.42 21.85
N ARG A 33 -16.36 -12.46 21.02
CA ARG A 33 -17.56 -13.20 20.56
C ARG A 33 -18.39 -13.71 21.73
N ARG A 34 -17.76 -14.30 22.74
CA ARG A 34 -18.44 -14.76 23.96
C ARG A 34 -19.13 -13.61 24.69
N TRP A 35 -18.48 -12.45 24.80
CA TRP A 35 -19.04 -11.28 25.47
C TRP A 35 -20.21 -10.68 24.68
N LEU A 36 -20.09 -10.60 23.36
CA LEU A 36 -21.14 -10.14 22.44
C LEU A 36 -22.38 -11.05 22.43
N CYS A 37 -22.22 -12.33 22.74
CA CYS A 37 -23.31 -13.31 22.80
C CYS A 37 -23.92 -13.47 24.21
N ARG A 38 -23.51 -12.67 25.21
CA ARG A 38 -24.14 -12.72 26.54
C ARG A 38 -25.55 -12.11 26.51
N PRO A 39 -26.50 -12.66 27.30
CA PRO A 39 -27.85 -12.12 27.39
C PRO A 39 -27.87 -10.69 27.96
N ASP A 40 -26.91 -10.34 28.82
CA ASP A 40 -26.81 -9.02 29.47
C ASP A 40 -25.91 -8.02 28.71
N CYS A 41 -25.68 -8.26 27.40
CA CYS A 41 -24.82 -7.40 26.59
C CYS A 41 -25.47 -6.01 26.40
N PRO A 42 -24.76 -4.90 26.69
CA PRO A 42 -25.31 -3.56 26.51
C PRO A 42 -25.76 -3.30 25.06
N GLU A 43 -26.87 -2.59 24.87
CA GLU A 43 -27.47 -2.39 23.55
C GLU A 43 -26.50 -1.75 22.55
N ALA A 44 -25.72 -0.76 22.98
CA ALA A 44 -24.69 -0.11 22.15
C ALA A 44 -23.67 -1.11 21.59
N VAL A 45 -23.31 -2.13 22.38
CA VAL A 45 -22.37 -3.17 21.98
C VAL A 45 -23.03 -4.17 21.02
N ARG A 46 -24.32 -4.46 21.21
CA ARG A 46 -25.12 -5.29 20.30
C ARG A 46 -25.23 -4.64 18.91
N GLN A 47 -25.39 -3.33 18.85
CA GLN A 47 -25.37 -2.57 17.59
C GLN A 47 -24.00 -2.65 16.89
N LEU A 48 -22.90 -2.60 17.65
CA LEU A 48 -21.55 -2.81 17.11
C LEU A 48 -21.37 -4.23 16.57
N LYS A 49 -21.97 -5.26 17.19
CA LYS A 49 -21.97 -6.63 16.65
C LYS A 49 -22.63 -6.69 15.28
N ILE A 50 -23.78 -6.03 15.10
CA ILE A 50 -24.48 -5.97 13.82
C ILE A 50 -23.59 -5.34 12.75
N LEU A 51 -22.93 -4.22 13.08
CA LEU A 51 -21.97 -3.58 12.18
C LEU A 51 -20.79 -4.49 11.87
N PHE A 52 -20.25 -5.17 12.88
CA PHE A 52 -19.12 -6.08 12.73
C PHE A 52 -19.46 -7.28 11.82
N ASP A 53 -20.61 -7.91 12.05
CA ASP A 53 -21.09 -9.03 11.23
C ASP A 53 -21.37 -8.60 9.78
N LYS A 54 -21.83 -7.36 9.57
CA LYS A 54 -22.00 -6.77 8.23
C LYS A 54 -20.66 -6.49 7.54
N CYS A 55 -19.66 -6.00 8.27
CA CYS A 55 -18.35 -5.66 7.72
C CYS A 55 -17.46 -6.90 7.50
N PHE A 56 -17.67 -7.97 8.27
CA PHE A 56 -16.84 -9.16 8.27
C PHE A 56 -17.70 -10.41 8.08
N ILE A 57 -18.17 -10.62 6.85
CA ILE A 57 -18.98 -11.78 6.46
C ILE A 57 -18.14 -13.06 6.67
N PRO A 58 -18.61 -14.03 7.48
CA PRO A 58 -17.93 -15.31 7.63
C PRO A 58 -17.88 -16.03 6.29
N ALA A 59 -16.75 -16.67 5.96
CA ALA A 59 -16.58 -17.44 4.71
C ALA A 59 -17.59 -18.59 4.49
N ASN A 60 -18.40 -18.90 5.52
CA ASN A 60 -19.42 -19.96 5.50
C ASN A 60 -20.85 -19.41 5.56
N ALA A 61 -21.07 -18.10 5.48
CA ALA A 61 -22.41 -17.53 5.49
C ALA A 61 -23.09 -17.75 4.13
N THR A 62 -24.30 -18.32 4.13
CA THR A 62 -25.16 -18.40 2.95
C THR A 62 -25.47 -16.98 2.50
N SER A 63 -24.99 -16.61 1.32
CA SER A 63 -25.18 -15.27 0.76
C SER A 63 -26.66 -15.07 0.43
N GLU A 64 -27.38 -14.32 1.27
CA GLU A 64 -28.52 -13.58 0.76
C GLU A 64 -27.95 -12.45 -0.11
N ASP A 65 -28.31 -12.49 -1.39
CA ASP A 65 -27.86 -11.63 -2.47
C ASP A 65 -28.44 -10.21 -2.35
N HIS A 66 -28.20 -9.56 -1.21
CA HIS A 66 -28.20 -8.11 -1.16
C HIS A 66 -26.80 -7.66 -1.56
N GLU A 67 -26.64 -7.24 -2.82
CA GLU A 67 -25.44 -6.60 -3.36
C GLU A 67 -24.99 -5.44 -2.46
N LEU A 68 -24.26 -5.75 -1.38
CA LEU A 68 -23.45 -4.78 -0.66
C LEU A 68 -22.27 -4.45 -1.56
N ARG A 69 -22.50 -3.53 -2.50
CA ARG A 69 -21.44 -3.02 -3.36
C ARG A 69 -20.38 -2.40 -2.45
N PRO A 70 -19.12 -2.85 -2.51
CA PRO A 70 -18.06 -2.24 -1.74
C PRO A 70 -17.97 -0.77 -2.16
N MET A 71 -18.39 0.14 -1.29
CA MET A 71 -18.08 1.56 -1.42
C MET A 71 -16.59 1.71 -1.17
N LYS A 72 -15.79 1.50 -2.21
CA LYS A 72 -14.40 1.94 -2.23
C LYS A 72 -14.41 3.44 -1.91
N GLY A 73 -13.84 3.80 -0.76
CA GLY A 73 -13.68 5.21 -0.39
C GLY A 73 -12.97 5.98 -1.50
N SER A 74 -13.13 7.30 -1.51
CA SER A 74 -12.47 8.18 -2.50
C SER A 74 -10.95 8.09 -2.45
N ARG A 75 -10.38 7.63 -1.32
CA ARG A 75 -8.95 7.40 -1.12
C ARG A 75 -8.65 5.93 -0.86
N CYS A 76 -7.52 5.48 -1.38
CA CYS A 76 -6.95 4.16 -1.14
C CYS A 76 -5.62 4.26 -0.40
N ALA A 77 -5.40 3.32 0.52
CA ALA A 77 -4.10 3.15 1.17
C ALA A 77 -3.09 2.45 0.26
N TYR A 78 -3.57 1.61 -0.67
CA TYR A 78 -2.73 0.81 -1.57
C TYR A 78 -3.34 0.71 -2.97
N ALA A 79 -2.47 0.63 -3.97
CA ALA A 79 -2.82 0.17 -5.32
C ALA A 79 -1.87 -0.96 -5.73
N LYS A 80 -2.33 -1.86 -6.59
CA LYS A 80 -1.53 -2.99 -7.07
C LYS A 80 -1.44 -2.95 -8.59
N LEU A 81 -0.23 -3.09 -9.11
CA LEU A 81 0.07 -3.23 -10.55
C LEU A 81 1.12 -4.33 -10.70
N ASP A 82 0.85 -5.31 -11.55
CA ASP A 82 1.77 -6.42 -11.88
C ASP A 82 2.40 -7.12 -10.67
N GLY A 83 1.60 -7.35 -9.62
CA GLY A 83 2.07 -8.01 -8.39
C GLY A 83 2.73 -7.06 -7.37
N VAL A 84 3.09 -5.85 -7.77
CA VAL A 84 3.72 -4.83 -6.91
C VAL A 84 2.68 -3.97 -6.23
N ASN A 85 2.84 -3.75 -4.92
CA ASN A 85 1.99 -2.86 -4.14
C ASN A 85 2.63 -1.47 -4.05
N PHE A 86 1.82 -0.45 -4.28
CA PHE A 86 2.18 0.96 -4.16
C PHE A 86 1.35 1.58 -3.05
N SER A 87 1.94 2.53 -2.32
CA SER A 87 1.22 3.26 -1.28
C SER A 87 1.62 4.74 -1.26
N PRO A 88 0.75 5.61 -0.72
CA PRO A 88 1.14 6.95 -0.31
C PRO A 88 2.32 6.94 0.66
N SER A 89 3.14 8.00 0.62
CA SER A 89 4.24 8.24 1.57
C SER A 89 3.77 8.27 3.03
N SER A 90 2.54 8.75 3.26
CA SER A 90 1.90 8.78 4.57
C SER A 90 1.49 7.41 5.10
N THR A 91 1.29 6.42 4.22
CA THR A 91 0.93 5.04 4.61
C THR A 91 2.18 4.19 4.80
N HIS A 92 3.05 4.17 3.79
CA HIS A 92 4.30 3.40 3.84
C HIS A 92 5.36 4.01 2.90
N ALA A 93 6.23 4.85 3.44
CA ALA A 93 7.24 5.59 2.68
C ALA A 93 8.16 4.68 1.84
N GLY A 94 8.44 3.46 2.30
CA GLY A 94 9.33 2.52 1.61
C GLY A 94 8.82 2.01 0.26
N ILE A 95 7.51 2.14 -0.04
CA ILE A 95 6.92 1.75 -1.33
C ILE A 95 6.20 2.90 -2.04
N ALA A 96 6.50 4.13 -1.61
CA ALA A 96 5.92 5.34 -2.17
C ALA A 96 6.76 5.93 -3.31
N THR A 97 7.98 5.43 -3.53
CA THR A 97 8.90 5.99 -4.53
C THR A 97 8.79 5.20 -5.83
N ILE A 98 8.57 5.91 -6.92
CA ILE A 98 8.34 5.32 -8.24
C ILE A 98 9.09 6.08 -9.34
N ILE A 99 9.30 5.41 -10.47
CA ILE A 99 9.64 6.03 -11.74
C ILE A 99 8.38 6.02 -12.60
N TYR A 100 7.98 7.16 -13.13
CA TYR A 100 6.71 7.33 -13.84
C TYR A 100 6.83 8.32 -15.00
N ARG A 101 5.81 8.36 -15.87
CA ARG A 101 5.67 9.37 -16.91
C ARG A 101 4.55 10.34 -16.52
N ALA A 102 4.85 11.65 -16.48
CA ALA A 102 3.85 12.67 -16.14
C ALA A 102 2.73 12.77 -17.19
N SER A 103 3.03 12.44 -18.45
CA SER A 103 2.06 12.30 -19.53
C SER A 103 2.44 11.16 -20.46
N PRO A 104 1.50 10.61 -21.25
CA PRO A 104 1.79 9.55 -22.20
C PRO A 104 2.93 9.96 -23.16
N GLY A 105 3.98 9.13 -23.23
CA GLY A 105 5.16 9.40 -24.06
C GLY A 105 6.20 10.35 -23.47
N ALA A 106 5.94 10.97 -22.31
CA ALA A 106 6.95 11.78 -21.62
C ALA A 106 8.15 10.93 -21.14
N ARG A 107 9.28 11.60 -20.92
CA ARG A 107 10.45 10.94 -20.34
C ARG A 107 10.13 10.48 -18.90
N PRO A 108 10.51 9.25 -18.51
CA PRO A 108 10.33 8.80 -17.14
C PRO A 108 11.12 9.65 -16.14
N ILE A 109 10.48 9.99 -15.03
CA ILE A 109 11.05 10.76 -13.92
C ILE A 109 10.75 10.07 -12.59
N GLY A 110 11.57 10.35 -11.59
CA GLY A 110 11.38 9.87 -10.24
C GLY A 110 10.38 10.73 -9.48
N GLY A 111 9.52 10.11 -8.70
CA GLY A 111 8.62 10.83 -7.81
C GLY A 111 8.17 10.01 -6.61
N GLN A 112 7.44 10.68 -5.73
CA GLN A 112 6.86 10.11 -4.53
C GLN A 112 5.34 10.23 -4.57
N ILE A 113 4.66 9.10 -4.39
CA ILE A 113 3.21 9.00 -4.30
C ILE A 113 2.76 9.73 -3.03
N GLN A 114 1.95 10.76 -3.19
CA GLN A 114 1.32 11.50 -2.11
C GLN A 114 -0.05 10.94 -1.76
N GLN A 115 -0.84 10.56 -2.78
CA GLN A 115 -2.20 10.05 -2.60
C GLN A 115 -2.57 9.08 -3.71
N ILE A 116 -3.45 8.13 -3.38
CA ILE A 116 -4.10 7.24 -4.34
C ILE A 116 -5.60 7.45 -4.20
N LYS A 117 -6.28 7.74 -5.31
CA LYS A 117 -7.72 8.00 -5.36
C LYS A 117 -8.43 7.03 -6.28
N ASN A 118 -9.59 6.56 -5.85
CA ASN A 118 -10.51 5.87 -6.75
C ASN A 118 -11.40 6.92 -7.42
N VAL A 119 -11.44 6.88 -8.75
CA VAL A 119 -12.17 7.83 -9.59
C VAL A 119 -13.10 7.05 -10.53
N GLY A 120 -14.21 7.69 -10.91
CA GLY A 120 -15.26 7.10 -11.74
C GLY A 120 -16.45 6.57 -10.93
N LEU A 121 -17.56 6.33 -11.62
CA LEU A 121 -18.88 6.04 -11.04
C LEU A 121 -18.88 4.86 -10.06
N ASN A 122 -17.94 3.91 -10.18
CA ASN A 122 -17.81 2.75 -9.30
C ASN A 122 -16.43 2.61 -8.63
N GLY A 123 -15.58 3.65 -8.69
CA GLY A 123 -14.18 3.55 -8.20
C GLY A 123 -13.33 2.56 -8.99
N THR A 124 -13.67 2.34 -10.25
CA THR A 124 -12.99 1.41 -11.16
C THR A 124 -11.64 1.94 -11.63
N MET A 125 -11.50 3.27 -11.74
CA MET A 125 -10.27 3.91 -12.18
C MET A 125 -9.46 4.36 -10.97
N VAL A 126 -8.14 4.17 -11.01
CA VAL A 126 -7.24 4.60 -9.95
C VAL A 126 -6.39 5.76 -10.47
N GLN A 127 -6.43 6.89 -9.79
CA GLN A 127 -5.54 8.02 -10.02
C GLN A 127 -4.51 8.11 -8.89
N ILE A 128 -3.29 8.43 -9.28
CA ILE A 128 -2.15 8.54 -8.38
C ILE A 128 -1.66 9.98 -8.46
N HIS A 129 -1.62 10.63 -7.30
CA HIS A 129 -1.03 11.94 -7.12
C HIS A 129 0.43 11.76 -6.72
N VAL A 130 1.33 12.28 -7.53
CA VAL A 130 2.78 12.10 -7.38
C VAL A 130 3.44 13.47 -7.34
N ARG A 131 4.38 13.67 -6.43
CA ARG A 131 5.30 14.80 -6.51
C ARG A 131 6.62 14.35 -7.11
N PRO A 132 7.10 14.98 -8.19
CA PRO A 132 8.40 14.65 -8.76
C PRO A 132 9.51 15.03 -7.77
N TYR A 133 10.61 14.29 -7.78
CA TYR A 133 11.84 14.79 -7.18
C TYR A 133 12.43 15.87 -8.06
N GLU A 134 12.94 16.94 -7.45
CA GLU A 134 13.63 17.98 -8.20
C GLU A 134 14.89 17.42 -8.86
N LEU A 135 15.17 17.90 -10.07
CA LEU A 135 16.38 17.51 -10.77
C LEU A 135 17.61 18.00 -10.02
N LEU A 136 18.68 17.24 -10.10
CA LEU A 136 19.96 17.64 -9.55
C LEU A 136 20.40 18.98 -10.20
N SER A 137 20.90 19.91 -9.38
CA SER A 137 21.44 21.19 -9.87
C SER A 137 22.50 20.94 -10.94
N LYS A 138 22.54 21.77 -11.99
CA LYS A 138 23.54 21.68 -13.08
C LYS A 138 24.98 21.79 -12.59
N SER A 139 25.19 22.36 -11.41
CA SER A 139 26.50 22.47 -10.76
C SER A 139 26.98 21.18 -10.09
N LEU A 140 26.08 20.21 -9.90
CA LEU A 140 26.36 18.95 -9.22
C LEU A 140 26.41 17.82 -10.24
N TYR A 141 27.42 16.96 -10.10
CA TYR A 141 27.57 15.76 -10.92
C TYR A 141 26.77 14.59 -10.34
N ASP A 142 26.11 13.83 -11.22
CA ASP A 142 25.48 12.55 -10.88
C ASP A 142 26.51 11.41 -11.00
N PRO A 143 26.98 10.84 -9.88
CA PRO A 143 28.00 9.80 -9.90
C PRO A 143 27.50 8.47 -10.49
N PHE A 144 26.18 8.25 -10.52
CA PHE A 144 25.59 6.98 -10.98
C PHE A 144 25.55 6.86 -12.50
N LEU A 145 25.78 7.97 -13.24
CA LEU A 145 25.89 7.94 -14.70
C LEU A 145 27.00 7.03 -15.21
N GLN A 146 28.04 6.79 -14.41
CA GLN A 146 29.15 5.88 -14.75
C GLN A 146 28.74 4.40 -14.66
N TYR A 147 27.60 4.10 -14.04
CA TYR A 147 27.12 2.75 -13.76
C TYR A 147 25.72 2.53 -14.35
N PRO A 148 25.56 2.57 -15.68
CA PRO A 148 24.23 2.46 -16.33
C PRO A 148 23.50 1.16 -16.01
N HIS A 149 24.24 0.09 -15.68
CA HIS A 149 23.69 -1.21 -15.27
C HIS A 149 22.97 -1.17 -13.92
N LEU A 150 23.22 -0.17 -13.07
CA LEU A 150 22.50 0.00 -11.81
C LEU A 150 21.09 0.58 -12.01
N LEU A 151 20.79 1.12 -13.20
CA LEU A 151 19.53 1.81 -13.50
C LEU A 151 19.20 2.86 -12.41
N ALA A 152 20.25 3.54 -11.96
CA ALA A 152 20.22 4.49 -10.85
C ALA A 152 20.39 5.92 -11.38
N LYS A 153 19.67 6.86 -10.76
CA LYS A 153 19.75 8.28 -11.12
C LYS A 153 19.66 9.17 -9.90
N ALA A 154 20.50 10.19 -9.85
CA ALA A 154 20.49 11.17 -8.78
C ALA A 154 19.48 12.30 -9.02
N TYR A 155 18.88 12.73 -7.92
CA TYR A 155 17.93 13.83 -7.78
C TYR A 155 18.32 14.68 -6.57
N SER A 156 17.72 15.87 -6.46
CA SER A 156 17.64 16.57 -5.17
C SER A 156 16.73 15.78 -4.22
N SER A 157 17.00 15.81 -2.92
CA SER A 157 16.12 15.20 -1.91
C SER A 157 14.80 15.97 -1.73
N THR A 158 14.71 17.16 -2.32
CA THR A 158 13.52 18.02 -2.34
C THR A 158 12.51 17.50 -3.37
N LEU A 159 11.23 17.53 -3.00
CA LEU A 159 10.11 17.26 -3.90
C LEU A 159 9.66 18.57 -4.55
N GLY A 160 9.30 18.52 -5.82
CA GLY A 160 8.69 19.64 -6.53
C GLY A 160 7.36 20.05 -5.92
N GLU A 161 7.00 21.32 -6.10
CA GLU A 161 5.77 21.90 -5.55
C GLU A 161 4.51 21.40 -6.25
N THR A 162 4.61 21.13 -7.56
CA THR A 162 3.48 20.72 -8.39
C THR A 162 3.25 19.21 -8.32
N GLU A 163 2.00 18.81 -8.10
CA GLU A 163 1.59 17.42 -8.17
C GLU A 163 1.20 17.01 -9.58
N ASP A 164 1.78 15.91 -10.04
CA ASP A 164 1.34 15.21 -11.24
C ASP A 164 0.21 14.25 -10.88
N VAL A 165 -0.82 14.19 -11.73
CA VAL A 165 -1.93 13.24 -11.60
C VAL A 165 -1.84 12.24 -12.74
N ILE A 166 -1.55 10.98 -12.40
CA ILE A 166 -1.30 9.93 -13.38
C ILE A 166 -2.21 8.71 -13.14
N GLY A 167 -2.47 7.95 -14.20
CA GLY A 167 -3.00 6.59 -14.09
C GLY A 167 -1.91 5.57 -13.72
N LEU A 168 -2.33 4.37 -13.29
CA LEU A 168 -1.42 3.26 -12.95
C LEU A 168 -0.53 2.87 -14.12
N GLU A 169 -1.05 2.92 -15.35
CA GLU A 169 -0.35 2.57 -16.59
C GLU A 169 0.85 3.49 -16.90
N ASN A 170 0.93 4.64 -16.25
CA ASN A 170 2.04 5.58 -16.42
C ASN A 170 3.17 5.34 -15.40
N ILE A 171 3.00 4.43 -14.45
CA ILE A 171 4.10 3.94 -13.61
C ILE A 171 4.99 3.05 -14.47
N VAL A 172 6.25 3.43 -14.58
CA VAL A 172 7.27 2.64 -15.28
C VAL A 172 7.83 1.57 -14.36
N ALA A 173 8.15 1.95 -13.12
CA ALA A 173 8.71 1.03 -12.16
C ALA A 173 8.58 1.51 -10.71
N HIS A 174 8.69 0.56 -9.79
CA HIS A 174 9.00 0.84 -8.40
C HIS A 174 10.47 1.22 -8.23
N ALA A 175 10.79 2.14 -7.31
CA ALA A 175 12.15 2.59 -7.09
C ALA A 175 12.54 2.53 -5.60
N ALA A 176 13.75 2.02 -5.34
CA ALA A 176 14.39 2.22 -4.05
C ALA A 176 14.93 3.64 -3.97
N ARG A 177 14.79 4.27 -2.80
CA ARG A 177 15.31 5.59 -2.50
C ARG A 177 16.44 5.50 -1.48
N PHE A 178 17.54 6.19 -1.72
CA PHE A 178 18.59 6.41 -0.72
C PHE A 178 19.03 7.87 -0.72
N ASP A 179 18.96 8.49 0.46
CA ASP A 179 19.40 9.87 0.66
C ASP A 179 20.87 9.88 1.06
N TYR A 180 21.64 10.76 0.42
CA TYR A 180 23.06 10.91 0.66
C TYR A 180 23.47 12.39 0.70
N SER A 181 24.75 12.65 0.90
CA SER A 181 25.27 13.98 1.21
C SER A 181 24.85 15.08 0.22
N HIS A 182 24.70 16.31 0.73
CA HIS A 182 24.39 17.53 -0.03
C HIS A 182 22.95 17.60 -0.59
N ASN A 183 21.96 17.14 0.19
CA ASN A 183 20.55 17.14 -0.21
C ASN A 183 20.32 16.39 -1.53
N ARG A 184 20.98 15.24 -1.68
CA ARG A 184 20.90 14.41 -2.87
C ARG A 184 20.27 13.08 -2.52
N THR A 185 19.51 12.58 -3.47
CA THR A 185 18.83 11.30 -3.37
C THR A 185 19.12 10.51 -4.63
N VAL A 186 19.43 9.24 -4.49
CA VAL A 186 19.50 8.32 -5.63
C VAL A 186 18.24 7.47 -5.65
N LEU A 187 17.68 7.34 -6.85
CA LEU A 187 16.60 6.40 -7.12
C LEU A 187 17.14 5.26 -7.95
N VAL A 188 16.92 4.04 -7.50
CA VAL A 188 17.33 2.81 -8.17
C VAL A 188 16.09 2.10 -8.66
N ASN A 189 16.01 1.83 -9.96
CA ASN A 189 14.91 1.08 -10.54
C ASN A 189 14.91 -0.37 -10.00
N LEU A 190 13.77 -0.83 -9.47
CA LEU A 190 13.59 -2.18 -8.94
C LEU A 190 12.73 -3.09 -9.84
N SER A 191 12.28 -2.63 -11.01
CA SER A 191 11.63 -3.52 -11.98
C SER A 191 12.61 -4.60 -12.41
N ARG A 192 12.17 -5.85 -12.36
CA ARG A 192 12.89 -6.95 -13.00
C ARG A 192 12.52 -6.95 -14.48
N ASP A 193 13.53 -7.02 -15.34
CA ASP A 193 13.32 -7.37 -16.75
C ASP A 193 12.76 -8.80 -16.88
#